data_AF-A0A660XPQ4-F1
#
_entry.id   AF-A0A660XPQ4-F1
#
_cell.length_a   1.000
_cell.length_b   1.000
_cell.length_c   1.000
_cell.angle_alpha   90.00
_cell.angle_beta   90.00
_cell.angle_gamma   90.00
#
_symmetry.space_group_name_H-M   'P 1'
#
loop_
_entity.id
_entity.type
_entity.pdbx_description
1 polymer ?
#
loop_
_entity_poly.entity_id
_entity_poly.type
_entity_poly.pdbx_seq_one_letter_code
_entity_poly.pdbx_strand_id
1 'polypeptide(L)'
;MICIGDFKTHRGKPGLLRSDSMLKAIGKSINIRVSGDKASKIPIIILGNTPITNSYISKVDHLKRAGIIQGFWSVNPQPLDNNGSNLKNTPEGGFIRMDSYSELNNNLKNLLSDSTVFFSGMKSMKELGRIIKIADKEMSFEKKAEKFLFLIRK
;
A
#
# COMPACT_ATOMS: atom_id res chain seq x y z
N MET A 1 23.15 -12.12 18.28
CA MET A 1 22.03 -13.02 17.90
C MET A 1 22.31 -13.52 16.50
N ILE A 2 22.56 -14.82 16.33
CA ILE A 2 22.83 -15.43 15.01
C ILE A 2 21.48 -15.92 14.48
N CYS A 3 20.93 -15.24 13.49
CA CYS A 3 19.71 -15.68 12.81
C CYS A 3 20.12 -16.71 11.76
N ILE A 4 19.79 -17.99 12.00
CA ILE A 4 20.05 -19.09 11.06
C ILE A 4 18.72 -19.37 10.36
N GLY A 5 18.57 -18.92 9.12
CA GLY A 5 17.31 -19.11 8.41
C GLY A 5 17.37 -18.68 6.96
N ASP A 6 18.01 -19.48 6.11
CA ASP A 6 17.86 -19.35 4.66
C ASP A 6 16.39 -19.58 4.30
N PHE A 7 15.71 -18.52 3.86
CA PHE A 7 14.36 -18.56 3.31
C PHE A 7 14.18 -19.68 2.26
N LYS A 8 15.24 -20.00 1.48
CA LYS A 8 15.18 -21.04 0.43
C LYS A 8 15.26 -22.46 0.99
N THR A 9 15.76 -22.65 2.21
CA THR A 9 15.89 -23.98 2.85
C THR A 9 14.64 -24.40 3.61
N HIS A 10 13.73 -23.45 3.89
CA HIS A 10 12.44 -23.76 4.49
C HIS A 10 11.54 -24.52 3.50
N ARG A 11 11.10 -25.73 3.85
CA ARG A 11 10.25 -26.59 2.97
C ARG A 11 8.90 -25.96 2.57
N GLY A 12 8.47 -24.89 3.25
CA GLY A 12 7.23 -24.18 2.94
C GLY A 12 7.51 -22.85 2.25
N LYS A 13 6.79 -22.53 1.16
CA LYS A 13 6.84 -21.19 0.54
C LYS A 13 6.40 -20.12 1.56
N PRO A 14 7.22 -19.11 1.85
CA PRO A 14 6.86 -18.08 2.81
C PRO A 14 5.67 -17.23 2.38
N GLY A 15 4.98 -16.65 3.37
CA GLY A 15 3.66 -16.04 3.22
C GLY A 15 3.57 -15.05 2.05
N LEU A 16 4.48 -14.08 1.98
CA LEU A 16 4.50 -13.05 0.92
C LEU A 16 4.66 -13.61 -0.50
N LEU A 17 5.22 -14.81 -0.65
CA LEU A 17 5.38 -15.47 -1.95
C LEU A 17 4.26 -16.46 -2.25
N ARG A 18 3.45 -16.80 -1.24
CA ARG A 18 2.18 -17.47 -1.47
C ARG A 18 1.18 -16.42 -1.92
N SER A 19 0.69 -16.59 -3.14
CA SER A 19 -0.39 -15.78 -3.71
C SER A 19 -1.54 -15.62 -2.71
N ASP A 20 -1.88 -16.68 -1.97
CA ASP A 20 -2.91 -16.68 -0.93
C ASP A 20 -2.69 -15.64 0.18
N SER A 21 -1.49 -15.48 0.75
CA SER A 21 -1.31 -14.51 1.85
C SER A 21 -1.32 -13.06 1.34
N MET A 22 -0.76 -12.82 0.15
CA MET A 22 -0.86 -11.53 -0.54
C MET A 22 -2.32 -11.18 -0.87
N LEU A 23 -3.08 -12.14 -1.40
CA LEU A 23 -4.50 -11.97 -1.72
C LEU A 23 -5.33 -11.72 -0.46
N LYS A 24 -5.05 -12.42 0.64
CA LYS A 24 -5.67 -12.17 1.95
C LYS A 24 -5.37 -10.77 2.47
N ALA A 25 -4.11 -10.33 2.37
CA ALA A 25 -3.72 -8.98 2.76
C ALA A 25 -4.46 -7.90 1.96
N ILE A 26 -4.53 -8.07 0.63
CA ILE A 26 -5.29 -7.18 -0.26
C ILE A 26 -6.77 -7.18 0.12
N GLY A 27 -7.39 -8.35 0.26
CA GLY A 27 -8.81 -8.47 0.60
C GLY A 27 -9.17 -7.82 1.93
N LYS A 28 -8.35 -8.02 2.97
CA LYS A 28 -8.54 -7.35 4.27
C LYS A 28 -8.39 -5.84 4.16
N SER A 29 -7.43 -5.37 3.38
CA SER A 29 -7.19 -3.93 3.18
C SER A 29 -8.38 -3.27 2.48
N ILE A 30 -8.91 -3.91 1.42
CA ILE A 30 -10.12 -3.43 0.73
C ILE A 30 -11.31 -3.39 1.69
N ASN A 31 -11.51 -4.43 2.51
CA ASN A 31 -12.60 -4.46 3.49
C ASN A 31 -12.52 -3.27 4.48
N ILE A 32 -11.32 -2.96 4.98
CA ILE A 32 -11.10 -1.78 5.82
C ILE A 32 -11.43 -0.49 5.03
N ARG A 33 -10.94 -0.36 3.79
CA ARG A 33 -11.17 0.83 2.96
C ARG A 33 -12.64 1.12 2.71
N VAL A 34 -13.46 0.10 2.52
CA VAL A 34 -14.89 0.26 2.23
C VAL A 34 -15.75 0.31 3.49
N SER A 35 -15.17 0.11 4.69
CA SER A 35 -15.91 0.11 5.96
C SER A 35 -16.45 1.49 6.38
N GLY A 36 -15.94 2.58 5.79
CA GLY A 36 -16.50 3.92 5.94
C GLY A 36 -15.46 5.05 5.84
N ASP A 37 -15.97 6.28 5.89
CA ASP A 37 -15.21 7.52 5.66
C ASP A 37 -14.02 7.70 6.61
N LYS A 38 -14.12 7.24 7.86
CA LYS A 38 -13.00 7.34 8.82
C LYS A 38 -11.82 6.46 8.41
N ALA A 39 -12.07 5.33 7.76
CA ALA A 39 -11.04 4.40 7.32
C ALA A 39 -10.26 4.91 6.10
N SER A 40 -10.78 5.91 5.38
CA SER A 40 -10.13 6.42 4.17
C SER A 40 -8.78 7.10 4.42
N LYS A 41 -8.54 7.56 5.65
CA LYS A 41 -7.31 8.25 6.06
C LYS A 41 -6.30 7.34 6.76
N ILE A 42 -6.69 6.09 7.05
CA ILE A 42 -5.81 5.16 7.78
C ILE A 42 -4.78 4.60 6.80
N PRO A 43 -3.47 4.80 7.01
CA PRO A 43 -2.47 4.13 6.20
C PRO A 43 -2.44 2.63 6.55
N ILE A 44 -2.36 1.78 5.53
CA ILE A 44 -2.30 0.32 5.68
C ILE A 44 -0.97 -0.16 5.12
N ILE A 45 -0.19 -0.85 5.95
CA ILE A 45 1.07 -1.48 5.54
C ILE A 45 0.98 -3.00 5.75
N ILE A 46 1.66 -3.74 4.90
CA ILE A 46 1.84 -5.18 5.05
C ILE A 46 3.28 -5.43 5.45
N LEU A 47 3.48 -5.81 6.72
CA LEU A 47 4.80 -6.08 7.27
C LEU A 47 5.15 -7.56 7.12
N GLY A 48 6.36 -7.83 6.67
CA GLY A 48 6.93 -9.18 6.63
C GLY A 48 8.45 -9.18 6.70
N ASN A 49 9.03 -10.34 6.38
CA ASN A 49 10.46 -10.62 6.53
C ASN A 49 11.07 -11.28 5.26
N THR A 50 10.36 -11.18 4.13
CA THR A 50 10.64 -11.92 2.90
C THR A 50 10.71 -10.95 1.71
N PRO A 51 11.56 -11.20 0.69
CA PRO A 51 11.50 -10.46 -0.58
C PRO A 51 10.18 -10.74 -1.33
N ILE A 52 9.92 -9.97 -2.39
CA ILE A 52 8.85 -10.25 -3.35
C ILE A 52 9.43 -10.81 -4.65
N THR A 53 8.64 -11.61 -5.39
CA THR A 53 9.03 -12.03 -6.74
C THR A 53 8.82 -10.89 -7.75
N ASN A 54 9.57 -10.91 -8.86
CA ASN A 54 9.46 -9.92 -9.94
C ASN A 54 8.02 -9.78 -10.48
N SER A 55 7.26 -10.89 -10.53
CA SER A 55 5.86 -10.90 -10.94
C SER A 55 4.93 -10.05 -10.05
N TYR A 56 5.33 -9.73 -8.82
CA TYR A 56 4.54 -8.91 -7.91
C TYR A 56 4.94 -7.43 -7.90
N ILE A 57 6.04 -7.04 -8.55
CA ILE A 57 6.54 -5.64 -8.54
C ILE A 57 5.46 -4.68 -9.04
N SER A 58 4.93 -4.91 -10.24
CA SER A 58 3.87 -4.08 -10.81
C SER A 58 2.60 -4.08 -9.96
N LYS A 59 2.29 -5.21 -9.31
CA LYS A 59 1.10 -5.36 -8.46
C LYS A 59 1.21 -4.53 -7.18
N VAL A 60 2.34 -4.58 -6.47
CA VAL A 60 2.50 -3.82 -5.22
C VAL A 60 2.56 -2.32 -5.48
N ASP A 61 3.19 -1.89 -6.58
CA ASP A 61 3.21 -0.49 -7.01
C ASP A 61 1.80 -0.01 -7.38
N HIS A 62 1.04 -0.82 -8.13
CA HIS A 62 -0.34 -0.53 -8.43
C HIS A 62 -1.22 -0.39 -7.17
N LEU A 63 -1.08 -1.28 -6.19
CA LEU A 63 -1.84 -1.22 -4.94
C LEU A 63 -1.56 0.05 -4.12
N LYS A 64 -0.31 0.51 -4.13
CA LYS A 64 0.10 1.78 -3.50
C LYS A 64 -0.51 2.98 -4.19
N ARG A 65 -0.37 3.07 -5.52
CA ARG A 65 -0.97 4.15 -6.32
C ARG A 65 -2.50 4.19 -6.21
N ALA A 66 -3.14 3.02 -6.16
CA ALA A 66 -4.59 2.92 -5.94
C ALA A 66 -5.01 3.30 -4.51
N GLY A 67 -4.07 3.50 -3.58
CA GLY A 67 -4.34 3.82 -2.19
C GLY A 67 -4.87 2.66 -1.35
N ILE A 68 -4.87 1.43 -1.88
CA ILE A 68 -5.38 0.25 -1.17
C ILE A 68 -4.43 -0.14 -0.03
N ILE A 69 -3.13 -0.22 -0.31
CA ILE A 69 -2.04 -0.54 0.64
C ILE A 69 -0.89 0.43 0.39
N GLN A 70 -0.44 1.17 1.40
CA GLN A 70 0.60 2.20 1.29
C GLN A 70 2.02 1.63 1.18
N GLY A 71 2.21 0.36 1.57
CA GLY A 71 3.48 -0.32 1.34
C GLY A 71 3.50 -1.77 1.81
N PHE A 72 4.24 -2.59 1.06
CA PHE A 72 4.68 -3.90 1.49
C PHE A 72 6.10 -3.77 2.03
N TRP A 73 6.27 -3.98 3.32
CA TRP A 73 7.50 -3.68 4.03
C TRP A 73 8.17 -4.97 4.50
N SER A 74 9.45 -5.13 4.15
CA SER A 74 10.30 -6.18 4.71
C SER A 74 11.27 -5.57 5.71
N VAL A 75 11.33 -6.08 6.94
CA VAL A 75 12.29 -5.64 7.97
C VAL A 75 13.48 -6.58 8.12
N ASN A 76 13.64 -7.53 7.20
CA ASN A 76 14.78 -8.43 7.17
C ASN A 76 15.82 -7.92 6.16
N PRO A 77 16.99 -7.43 6.60
CA PRO A 77 18.03 -6.89 5.70
C PRO A 77 18.65 -7.94 4.79
N GLN A 78 18.80 -9.16 5.33
CA GLN A 78 19.44 -10.30 4.66
C GLN A 78 18.47 -11.49 4.64
N PRO A 79 17.40 -11.43 3.82
CA PRO A 79 16.41 -12.49 3.78
C PRO A 79 16.84 -13.70 2.95
N LEU A 80 18.06 -13.71 2.38
CA LEU A 80 18.59 -14.77 1.54
C LEU A 80 20.06 -15.04 1.93
N ASP A 81 20.42 -16.29 2.21
CA ASP A 81 21.77 -16.64 2.71
C ASP A 81 22.85 -16.58 1.62
N ASN A 82 22.47 -16.58 0.33
CA ASN A 82 23.39 -16.72 -0.82
C ASN A 82 23.51 -15.46 -1.70
N ASN A 83 23.26 -14.25 -1.21
CA ASN A 83 23.32 -13.01 -2.01
C ASN A 83 22.50 -13.05 -3.33
N GLY A 84 21.40 -13.81 -3.36
CA GLY A 84 20.46 -13.78 -4.48
C GLY A 84 19.83 -12.38 -4.65
N SER A 85 19.20 -12.13 -5.80
CA SER A 85 18.49 -10.85 -6.06
C SER A 85 17.63 -10.44 -4.87
N ASN A 86 18.06 -9.40 -4.15
CA ASN A 86 17.50 -8.93 -2.91
C ASN A 86 17.01 -7.50 -3.12
N LEU A 87 15.82 -7.38 -3.71
CA LEU A 87 15.21 -6.10 -4.08
C LEU A 87 15.13 -5.18 -2.86
N LYS A 88 15.69 -3.97 -2.97
CA LYS A 88 15.59 -2.94 -1.93
C LYS A 88 14.25 -2.22 -1.97
N ASN A 89 13.81 -1.86 -3.17
CA ASN A 89 12.58 -1.13 -3.41
C ASN A 89 12.04 -1.43 -4.82
N THR A 90 10.74 -1.29 -4.99
CA THR A 90 10.12 -1.22 -6.33
C THR A 90 10.16 0.21 -6.87
N PRO A 91 9.99 0.42 -8.19
CA PRO A 91 10.06 1.74 -8.80
C PRO A 91 9.16 2.80 -8.16
N GLU A 92 7.92 2.44 -7.79
CA GLU A 92 6.98 3.37 -7.12
C GLU A 92 6.99 3.21 -5.59
N GLY A 93 7.90 2.38 -5.06
CA GLY A 93 8.04 2.09 -3.63
C GLY A 93 6.81 1.41 -3.03
N GLY A 94 6.05 0.65 -3.83
CA GLY A 94 5.02 -0.27 -3.35
C GLY A 94 5.58 -1.39 -2.47
N PHE A 95 6.84 -1.76 -2.66
CA PHE A 95 7.62 -2.58 -1.73
C PHE A 95 8.91 -1.87 -1.29
N ILE A 96 9.26 -2.00 -0.01
CA ILE A 96 10.48 -1.46 0.59
C ILE A 96 11.07 -2.49 1.57
N ARG A 97 12.36 -2.78 1.44
CA ARG A 97 13.14 -3.52 2.44
C ARG A 97 13.92 -2.53 3.29
N MET A 98 13.79 -2.65 4.61
CA MET A 98 14.48 -1.82 5.57
C MET A 98 15.64 -2.58 6.19
N ASP A 99 16.82 -1.97 6.14
CA ASP A 99 18.06 -2.61 6.61
C ASP A 99 18.42 -2.21 8.05
N SER A 100 17.70 -1.24 8.62
CA SER A 100 17.90 -0.76 9.99
C SER A 100 16.60 -0.27 10.62
N TYR A 101 16.60 -0.19 11.95
CA TYR A 101 15.51 0.44 12.71
C TYR A 101 15.33 1.92 12.35
N SER A 102 16.42 2.62 12.02
CA SER A 102 16.36 4.02 11.59
C SER A 102 15.55 4.18 10.29
N GLU A 103 15.76 3.29 9.31
CA GLU A 103 14.96 3.26 8.09
C GLU A 103 13.48 3.01 8.37
N LEU A 104 13.15 2.09 9.28
CA LEU A 104 11.77 1.85 9.69
C LEU A 104 11.13 3.10 10.32
N ASN A 105 11.84 3.74 11.24
CA ASN A 105 11.34 4.93 11.90
C ASN A 105 11.10 6.08 10.90
N ASN A 106 12.03 6.29 9.97
CA ASN A 106 11.90 7.33 8.94
C ASN A 106 10.74 7.06 7.99
N ASN A 107 10.57 5.81 7.53
CA ASN A 107 9.44 5.43 6.69
C ASN A 107 8.09 5.60 7.40
N LEU A 108 8.01 5.25 8.70
CA LEU A 108 6.82 5.46 9.51
C LEU A 108 6.49 6.95 9.67
N LYS A 109 7.48 7.80 9.97
CA LYS A 109 7.28 9.25 10.08
C LYS A 109 6.74 9.84 8.77
N ASN A 110 7.34 9.47 7.65
CA ASN A 110 6.91 9.92 6.33
C ASN A 110 5.47 9.48 6.02
N LEU A 111 5.15 8.21 6.33
CA LEU A 111 3.81 7.66 6.12
C LEU A 111 2.74 8.37 6.97
N LEU A 112 3.06 8.71 8.23
CA LEU A 112 2.13 9.36 9.14
C LEU A 112 2.00 10.87 8.90
N SER A 113 2.98 11.50 8.25
CA SER A 113 2.90 12.89 7.81
C SER A 113 2.08 13.09 6.53
N ASP A 114 1.79 12.01 5.80
CA ASP A 114 1.01 12.07 4.57
C ASP A 114 -0.48 12.32 4.88
N SER A 115 -1.06 13.34 4.23
CA SER A 115 -2.47 13.72 4.37
C SER A 115 -3.37 13.15 3.25
N THR A 116 -2.91 12.13 2.52
CA THR A 116 -3.69 11.50 1.45
C THR A 116 -4.98 10.85 1.95
N VAL A 117 -5.99 10.83 1.07
CA VAL A 117 -7.32 10.29 1.36
C VAL A 117 -7.69 9.28 0.29
N PHE A 118 -8.05 8.07 0.71
CA PHE A 118 -8.62 7.08 -0.20
C PHE A 118 -10.07 7.44 -0.59
N PHE A 119 -10.41 7.23 -1.85
CA PHE A 119 -11.79 7.30 -2.33
C PHE A 119 -12.01 6.22 -3.38
N SER A 120 -13.21 5.64 -3.39
CA SER A 120 -13.61 4.61 -4.35
C SER A 120 -15.11 4.62 -4.54
N GLY A 121 -15.56 4.25 -5.72
CA GLY A 121 -16.98 4.11 -6.04
C GLY A 121 -17.19 3.87 -7.53
N MET A 122 -18.34 3.32 -7.89
CA MET A 122 -18.75 3.16 -9.28
C MET A 122 -19.78 4.24 -9.62
N LYS A 123 -19.50 5.04 -10.64
CA LYS A 123 -20.35 6.15 -11.10
C LYS A 123 -20.36 6.18 -12.62
N SER A 124 -21.49 6.56 -13.20
CA SER A 124 -21.54 6.77 -14.66
C SER A 124 -20.71 7.98 -15.07
N MET A 125 -20.24 8.04 -16.32
CA MET A 125 -19.49 9.21 -16.83
C MET A 125 -20.31 10.50 -16.72
N LYS A 126 -21.63 10.43 -16.96
CA LYS A 126 -22.55 11.57 -16.81
C LYS A 126 -22.60 12.08 -15.37
N GLU A 127 -22.66 11.17 -14.40
CA GLU A 127 -22.71 11.50 -12.99
C GLU A 127 -21.37 12.04 -12.47
N LEU A 128 -20.25 11.42 -12.85
CA LEU A 128 -18.90 11.93 -12.56
C LEU A 128 -18.73 13.36 -13.08
N GLY A 129 -19.10 13.61 -14.33
CA GLY A 129 -19.04 14.96 -14.91
C GLY A 129 -19.90 15.98 -14.15
N ARG A 130 -21.09 15.56 -13.69
CA ARG A 130 -21.95 16.41 -12.85
C ARG A 130 -21.31 16.70 -11.49
N ILE A 131 -20.72 15.71 -10.82
CA ILE A 131 -20.04 15.86 -9.54
C ILE A 131 -18.89 16.86 -9.67
N ILE A 132 -18.05 16.69 -10.69
CA ILE A 132 -16.92 17.60 -10.99
C ILE A 132 -17.44 19.03 -11.17
N LYS A 133 -18.48 19.23 -11.99
CA LYS A 133 -19.07 20.56 -12.24
C LYS A 133 -19.63 21.22 -10.98
N ILE A 134 -20.19 20.44 -10.05
CA ILE A 134 -20.72 20.99 -8.78
C ILE A 134 -19.56 21.34 -7.85
N ALA A 135 -18.57 20.46 -7.72
CA ALA A 135 -17.41 20.66 -6.85
C ALA A 135 -16.58 21.86 -7.29
N ASP A 136 -16.41 22.09 -8.60
CA ASP A 136 -15.59 23.18 -9.15
C ASP A 136 -16.12 24.60 -8.82
N LYS A 137 -17.37 24.72 -8.36
CA LYS A 137 -17.94 26.00 -7.91
C LYS A 137 -17.41 26.49 -6.57
N GLU A 138 -16.72 25.64 -5.80
CA GLU A 138 -16.14 26.01 -4.52
C GLU A 138 -14.93 26.95 -4.69
N MET A 139 -14.67 27.78 -3.67
CA MET A 139 -13.73 28.91 -3.80
C MET A 139 -12.24 28.53 -3.76
N SER A 140 -11.88 27.41 -3.12
CA SER A 140 -10.49 26.95 -2.99
C SER A 140 -10.34 25.50 -3.42
N PHE A 141 -9.13 25.08 -3.78
CA PHE A 141 -8.87 23.70 -4.21
C PHE A 141 -9.23 22.67 -3.13
N GLU A 142 -8.97 22.97 -1.86
CA GLU A 142 -9.31 22.13 -0.72
C GLU A 142 -10.82 21.96 -0.61
N LYS A 143 -11.58 23.06 -0.68
CA LYS A 143 -13.05 23.01 -0.66
C LYS A 143 -13.62 22.27 -1.87
N LYS A 144 -13.02 22.45 -3.06
CA LYS A 144 -13.38 21.67 -4.26
C LYS A 144 -13.18 20.17 -4.01
N ALA A 145 -12.05 19.77 -3.45
CA ALA A 145 -11.74 18.38 -3.13
C ALA A 145 -12.69 17.81 -2.05
N GLU A 146 -12.94 18.54 -0.98
CA GLU A 146 -13.88 18.15 0.08
C GLU A 146 -15.30 17.95 -0.48
N LYS A 147 -15.76 18.89 -1.33
CA LYS A 147 -17.06 18.80 -1.97
C LYS A 147 -17.16 17.62 -2.92
N PHE A 148 -16.11 17.39 -3.73
CA PHE A 148 -16.03 16.24 -4.61
C PHE A 148 -16.10 14.93 -3.81
N LEU A 149 -15.30 14.79 -2.75
CA LEU A 149 -15.27 13.61 -1.90
C LEU A 149 -16.62 13.36 -1.22
N PHE A 150 -17.30 14.41 -0.75
CA PHE A 150 -18.64 14.30 -0.19
C PHE A 150 -19.67 13.79 -1.22
N LEU A 151 -19.59 14.27 -2.46
CA LEU A 151 -20.54 13.91 -3.51
C LEU A 151 -20.29 12.52 -4.09
N ILE A 152 -19.04 12.10 -4.24
CA ILE A 152 -18.70 10.78 -4.83
C ILE A 152 -19.04 9.61 -3.89
N ARG A 153 -19.14 9.88 -2.58
CA ARG A 153 -19.47 8.90 -1.54
C ARG A 153 -20.98 8.71 -1.33
N LYS A 154 -21.80 9.60 -1.87
CA LYS A 154 -23.27 9.43 -1.95
C LYS A 154 -23.64 8.58 -3.14
#